data_AF-A0A945EXD2-F1
#
_entry.id   AF-A0A945EXD2-F1
#
_cell.length_a   1.000
_cell.length_b   1.000
_cell.length_c   1.000
_cell.angle_alpha   90.00
_cell.angle_beta   90.00
_cell.angle_gamma   90.00
#
_symmetry.space_group_name_H-M   'P 1'
#
loop_
_entity.id
_entity.type
_entity.pdbx_description
1 polymer ?
#
loop_
_entity_poly.entity_id
_entity_poly.type
_entity_poly.pdbx_seq_one_letter_code
_entity_poly.pdbx_strand_id
1 'polypeptide(L)'
;MKKNIHIIGSGFSALSASCYLAKEGYNVTILEKNDTLGGRARQYKKEGFTFDIGPSWYWMPDVFERFFADFGKKPSDYYTLDKLHPGYEVYFGENSSLKISSHLEEIYNLFEKEEKGSAKHLKS
;
A
#
# COMPACT_ATOMS: atom_id res chain seq x y z
N MET A 1 15.00 -2.53 34.34
CA MET A 1 14.86 -1.35 33.45
C MET A 1 14.56 -1.83 32.05
N LYS A 2 13.62 -1.20 31.32
CA LYS A 2 13.38 -1.50 29.91
C LYS A 2 14.59 -1.05 29.08
N LYS A 3 15.05 -1.86 28.12
CA LYS A 3 16.14 -1.43 27.22
C LYS A 3 15.63 -0.30 26.34
N ASN A 4 16.47 0.72 26.15
CA ASN A 4 16.20 1.82 25.21
C ASN A 4 16.66 1.41 23.82
N ILE A 5 15.78 1.53 22.82
CA ILE A 5 16.08 1.25 21.42
C ILE A 5 15.87 2.53 20.63
N HIS A 6 16.88 2.95 19.88
CA HIS A 6 16.80 4.10 19.00
C HIS A 6 16.78 3.62 17.55
N ILE A 7 15.78 4.04 16.79
CA ILE A 7 15.59 3.69 15.38
C ILE A 7 15.73 4.96 14.55
N ILE A 8 16.56 4.92 13.52
CA ILE A 8 16.81 6.07 12.63
C ILE A 8 15.99 5.89 11.35
N GLY A 9 15.17 6.89 11.05
CA GLY A 9 14.21 6.91 9.97
C GLY A 9 12.82 6.43 10.41
N SER A 10 11.80 6.88 9.67
CA SER A 10 10.39 6.60 9.94
C SER A 10 9.66 6.00 8.73
N GLY A 11 10.36 5.24 7.88
CA GLY A 11 9.72 4.46 6.82
C GLY A 11 8.88 3.30 7.36
N PHE A 12 8.12 2.62 6.48
CA PHE A 12 7.24 1.51 6.88
C PHE A 12 7.94 0.43 7.71
N SER A 13 9.17 0.03 7.35
CA SER A 13 9.92 -0.97 8.10
C SER A 13 10.34 -0.51 9.50
N ALA A 14 10.73 0.76 9.62
CA ALA A 14 11.13 1.34 10.90
C ALA A 14 9.92 1.50 11.82
N LEU A 15 8.81 2.00 11.30
CA LEU A 15 7.56 2.16 12.05
C LEU A 15 7.01 0.79 12.50
N SER A 16 6.95 -0.20 11.60
CA SER A 16 6.47 -1.54 11.96
C SER A 16 7.35 -2.20 13.01
N ALA A 17 8.68 -2.18 12.84
CA ALA A 17 9.62 -2.69 13.83
C ALA A 17 9.47 -1.98 15.18
N SER A 18 9.26 -0.66 15.18
CA SER A 18 9.04 0.13 16.40
C SER A 18 7.80 -0.33 17.15
N CYS A 19 6.69 -0.59 16.44
CA CYS A 19 5.46 -1.10 17.04
C CYS A 19 5.67 -2.46 17.73
N TYR A 20 6.32 -3.41 17.06
CA TYR A 20 6.59 -4.72 17.67
C TYR A 20 7.55 -4.63 18.85
N LEU A 21 8.61 -3.82 18.76
CA LEU A 21 9.52 -3.62 19.89
C LEU A 21 8.83 -2.94 21.08
N ALA A 22 7.94 -1.99 20.84
CA ALA A 22 7.14 -1.38 21.90
C ALA A 22 6.18 -2.41 22.53
N LYS A 23 5.56 -3.27 21.73
CA LYS A 23 4.71 -4.39 22.20
C LYS A 23 5.48 -5.38 23.08
N GLU A 24 6.73 -5.66 22.76
CA GLU A 24 7.64 -6.48 23.59
C GLU A 24 8.14 -5.74 24.85
N GLY A 25 7.68 -4.50 25.09
CA GLY A 25 7.94 -3.75 26.30
C GLY A 25 9.26 -2.99 26.29
N TYR A 26 9.92 -2.80 25.15
CA TYR A 26 11.07 -1.90 25.03
C TYR A 26 10.66 -0.42 25.08
N ASN A 27 11.59 0.45 25.45
CA ASN A 27 11.41 1.90 25.31
C ASN A 27 12.00 2.35 23.96
N VAL A 28 11.14 2.62 23.00
CA VAL A 28 11.54 2.87 21.61
C VAL A 28 11.48 4.36 21.29
N THR A 29 12.57 4.90 20.74
CA THR A 29 12.64 6.27 20.21
C THR A 29 12.91 6.21 18.72
N ILE A 30 12.11 6.92 17.94
CA ILE A 30 12.26 7.01 16.48
C ILE A 30 12.81 8.39 16.16
N LEU A 31 13.87 8.44 15.35
CA LEU A 31 14.55 9.67 14.94
C LEU A 31 14.38 9.85 13.44
N GLU A 32 13.55 10.81 13.05
CA GLU A 32 13.33 11.15 11.64
C GLU A 32 13.98 12.51 11.33
N LYS A 33 14.65 12.61 10.19
CA LYS A 33 15.30 13.86 9.76
C LYS A 33 14.34 14.83 9.10
N ASN A 34 13.22 14.33 8.57
CA ASN A 34 12.18 15.12 7.93
C ASN A 34 11.19 15.65 8.98
N ASP A 35 10.44 16.69 8.64
CA ASP A 35 9.44 17.29 9.52
C ASP A 35 8.21 16.39 9.78
N THR A 36 8.05 15.34 8.97
CA THR A 36 6.94 14.37 9.09
C THR A 36 7.47 12.94 9.07
N LEU A 37 6.70 12.05 9.71
CA LEU A 37 6.93 10.60 9.63
C LEU A 37 6.66 10.07 8.21
N GLY A 38 7.11 8.84 7.93
CA GLY A 38 6.89 8.12 6.67
C GLY A 38 8.17 7.91 5.84
N GLY A 39 9.27 8.60 6.16
CA GLY A 39 10.55 8.48 5.46
C GLY A 39 10.42 8.82 3.96
N ARG A 40 10.42 7.80 3.09
CA ARG A 40 10.20 7.97 1.64
C ARG A 40 8.70 8.00 1.27
N ALA A 41 7.84 7.41 2.09
CA ALA A 41 6.38 7.44 1.92
C ALA A 41 5.82 8.72 2.55
N ARG A 42 6.07 9.85 1.90
CA ARG A 42 5.64 11.17 2.35
C ARG A 42 4.77 11.87 1.31
N GLN A 43 4.22 13.00 1.72
CA GLN A 43 3.45 13.90 0.87
C GLN A 43 4.18 15.23 0.71
N TYR A 44 4.12 15.78 -0.50
CA TYR A 44 4.49 17.14 -0.79
C TYR A 44 3.22 17.95 -1.04
N LYS A 45 3.02 19.04 -0.29
CA LYS A 45 1.84 19.90 -0.41
C LYS A 45 2.28 21.28 -0.88
N LYS A 46 1.70 21.78 -1.96
CA LYS A 46 2.02 23.09 -2.52
C LYS A 46 0.82 23.67 -3.25
N GLU A 47 0.52 24.95 -2.98
CA GLU A 47 -0.52 25.72 -3.70
C GLU A 47 -1.90 25.03 -3.73
N GLY A 48 -2.28 24.35 -2.63
CA GLY A 48 -3.54 23.60 -2.53
C GLY A 48 -3.51 22.19 -3.12
N PHE A 49 -2.42 21.79 -3.78
CA PHE A 49 -2.23 20.44 -4.31
C PHE A 49 -1.49 19.54 -3.32
N THR A 50 -1.78 18.24 -3.37
CA THR A 50 -1.07 17.20 -2.63
C THR A 50 -0.48 16.21 -3.62
N PHE A 51 0.83 15.95 -3.49
CA PHE A 51 1.58 15.02 -4.30
C PHE A 51 2.16 13.93 -3.39
N ASP A 52 1.76 12.68 -3.60
CA ASP A 52 2.43 11.56 -2.95
C ASP A 52 3.80 11.34 -3.61
N ILE A 53 4.86 11.36 -2.80
CA ILE A 53 6.25 11.17 -3.27
C ILE A 53 6.79 9.77 -2.95
N GLY A 54 5.94 8.91 -2.40
CA GLY A 54 6.18 7.49 -2.20
C GLY A 54 5.26 6.61 -3.05
N PRO A 55 5.24 5.29 -2.80
CA PRO A 55 4.30 4.39 -3.46
C PRO A 55 2.86 4.84 -3.22
N SER A 56 2.06 4.95 -4.29
CA SER A 56 0.66 5.37 -4.24
C SER A 56 -0.32 4.20 -4.37
N TRP A 57 0.15 3.01 -4.74
CA TRP A 57 -0.69 1.83 -4.88
C TRP A 57 -0.78 1.05 -3.58
N TYR A 58 -2.02 0.81 -3.15
CA TYR A 58 -2.31 -0.03 -2.00
C TYR A 58 -2.42 -1.49 -2.44
N TRP A 59 -1.33 -2.25 -2.27
CA TRP A 59 -1.26 -3.66 -2.64
C TRP A 59 -1.19 -4.57 -1.40
N MET A 60 -1.64 -5.81 -1.54
CA MET A 60 -1.64 -6.83 -0.47
C MET A 60 -2.37 -6.34 0.81
N PRO A 61 -3.69 -6.06 0.73
CA PRO A 61 -4.46 -5.56 1.88
C PRO A 61 -4.34 -6.47 3.11
N ASP A 62 -4.19 -7.78 2.91
CA ASP A 62 -4.01 -8.78 3.95
C ASP A 62 -2.75 -8.54 4.81
N VAL A 63 -1.68 -7.96 4.25
CA VAL A 63 -0.47 -7.62 5.01
C VAL A 63 -0.77 -6.54 6.05
N PHE A 64 -1.53 -5.52 5.67
CA PHE A 64 -1.95 -4.47 6.57
C PHE A 64 -2.95 -4.99 7.60
N GLU A 65 -3.96 -5.75 7.18
CA GLU A 65 -4.93 -6.38 8.09
C GLU A 65 -4.22 -7.21 9.17
N ARG A 66 -3.27 -8.07 8.80
CA ARG A 66 -2.47 -8.84 9.77
C ARG A 66 -1.67 -7.95 10.71
N PHE A 67 -0.96 -6.95 10.17
CA PHE A 67 -0.16 -6.03 10.98
C PHE A 67 -1.01 -5.31 12.03
N PHE A 68 -2.14 -4.72 11.65
CA PHE A 68 -3.02 -4.04 12.60
C PHE A 68 -3.66 -5.02 13.59
N ALA A 69 -4.04 -6.23 13.15
CA ALA A 69 -4.62 -7.26 14.01
C ALA A 69 -3.67 -7.69 15.13
N ASP A 70 -2.35 -7.71 14.90
CA ASP A 70 -1.35 -8.02 15.93
C ASP A 70 -1.38 -7.04 17.12
N PHE A 71 -1.98 -5.87 16.95
CA PHE A 71 -2.17 -4.85 17.99
C PHE A 71 -3.65 -4.66 18.37
N GLY A 72 -4.53 -5.58 17.98
CA GLY A 72 -5.96 -5.53 18.26
C GLY A 72 -6.68 -4.38 17.54
N LYS A 73 -6.20 -4.01 16.35
CA LYS A 73 -6.72 -2.92 15.52
C LYS A 73 -7.12 -3.43 14.14
N LYS A 74 -7.83 -2.58 13.40
CA LYS A 74 -8.15 -2.76 11.98
C LYS A 74 -7.64 -1.56 11.19
N PRO A 75 -7.26 -1.72 9.90
CA PRO A 75 -6.99 -0.59 9.02
C PRO A 75 -8.12 0.46 9.01
N SER A 76 -9.37 0.00 9.03
CA SER A 76 -10.57 0.84 9.06
C SER A 76 -10.74 1.68 10.32
N ASP A 77 -9.97 1.42 11.39
CA ASP A 77 -9.93 2.30 12.56
C ASP A 77 -9.18 3.62 12.26
N TYR A 78 -8.40 3.66 11.17
CA TYR A 78 -7.49 4.77 10.85
C TYR A 78 -7.77 5.41 9.49
N TYR A 79 -8.20 4.63 8.50
CA TYR A 79 -8.45 5.13 7.15
C TYR A 79 -9.46 4.26 6.39
N THR A 80 -10.09 4.86 5.39
CA THR A 80 -10.94 4.16 4.41
C THR A 80 -10.17 3.96 3.11
N LEU A 81 -10.46 2.87 2.39
CA LEU A 81 -9.86 2.58 1.10
C LEU A 81 -10.93 2.67 0.01
N ASP A 82 -10.67 3.52 -0.97
CA ASP A 82 -11.49 3.62 -2.17
C ASP A 82 -10.94 2.67 -3.23
N LYS A 83 -11.72 1.65 -3.58
CA LYS A 83 -11.34 0.69 -4.62
C LYS A 83 -11.52 1.33 -6.00
N LEU A 84 -10.41 1.52 -6.72
CA LEU A 84 -10.42 2.04 -8.08
C LEU A 84 -11.04 1.04 -9.06
N HIS A 85 -11.92 1.53 -9.93
CA HIS A 85 -12.50 0.79 -11.04
C HIS A 85 -12.62 1.70 -12.28
N PRO A 86 -11.97 1.36 -13.41
CA PRO A 86 -11.01 0.27 -13.59
C PRO A 86 -9.78 0.44 -12.67
N GLY A 87 -9.08 -0.66 -12.37
CA GLY A 87 -7.92 -0.61 -11.48
C GLY A 87 -6.75 0.14 -12.11
N TYR A 88 -6.51 -0.09 -13.41
CA TYR A 88 -5.55 0.63 -14.22
C TYR A 88 -5.87 0.46 -15.72
N GLU A 89 -5.21 1.23 -16.57
CA GLU A 89 -5.32 1.13 -18.02
C GLU A 89 -3.92 1.03 -18.63
N VAL A 90 -3.73 0.05 -19.53
CA VAL A 90 -2.47 -0.17 -20.24
C VAL A 90 -2.59 0.43 -21.63
N TYR A 91 -1.67 1.31 -22.00
CA TYR A 91 -1.64 1.97 -23.31
C TYR A 91 -0.55 1.37 -24.19
N PHE A 92 -0.91 0.91 -25.39
CA PHE A 92 -0.02 0.35 -26.40
C PHE A 92 0.21 1.30 -27.60
N GLY A 93 -0.53 2.42 -27.66
CA GLY A 93 -0.43 3.45 -28.69
C GLY A 93 -1.60 4.45 -28.57
N GLU A 94 -1.66 5.45 -29.46
CA GLU A 94 -2.64 6.55 -29.37
C GLU A 94 -4.11 6.10 -29.30
N ASN A 95 -4.45 5.01 -29.98
CA ASN A 95 -5.81 4.47 -30.04
C ASN A 95 -5.87 2.99 -29.62
N SER A 96 -4.90 2.53 -28.84
CA SER A 96 -4.82 1.15 -28.37
C SER A 96 -4.56 1.13 -26.87
N SER A 97 -5.59 0.79 -26.10
CA SER A 97 -5.48 0.62 -24.66
C SER A 97 -6.41 -0.48 -24.15
N LEU A 98 -6.03 -1.07 -23.01
CA LEU A 98 -6.82 -2.06 -22.29
C LEU A 98 -7.07 -1.58 -20.87
N LYS A 99 -8.35 -1.43 -20.52
CA LYS A 99 -8.78 -1.13 -19.16
C LYS A 99 -8.87 -2.41 -18.36
N ILE A 100 -8.04 -2.53 -17.34
CA ILE A 100 -8.03 -3.69 -16.45
C ILE A 100 -9.02 -3.44 -15.32
N SER A 101 -10.10 -4.21 -15.32
CA SER A 101 -11.16 -4.13 -14.33
C SER A 101 -10.66 -4.48 -12.92
N SER A 102 -11.39 -4.01 -11.93
CA SER A 102 -11.22 -4.42 -10.53
C SER A 102 -11.98 -5.73 -10.18
N HIS A 103 -12.70 -6.31 -11.14
CA HIS A 103 -13.46 -7.54 -11.00
C HIS A 103 -12.84 -8.66 -11.84
N LEU A 104 -12.63 -9.80 -11.20
CA LEU A 104 -11.88 -10.91 -11.79
C LEU A 104 -12.58 -11.51 -13.03
N GLU A 105 -13.92 -11.62 -13.00
CA GLU A 105 -14.71 -12.09 -14.15
C GLU A 105 -14.59 -11.16 -15.37
N GLU A 106 -14.55 -9.85 -15.15
CA GLU A 106 -14.34 -8.88 -16.24
C GLU A 106 -12.92 -8.99 -16.80
N ILE A 107 -11.91 -9.25 -15.96
CA ILE A 107 -10.54 -9.53 -16.41
C ILE A 107 -10.51 -10.81 -17.26
N TYR A 108 -11.18 -11.88 -16.84
CA TYR A 108 -11.26 -13.12 -17.62
C TYR A 108 -11.90 -12.90 -18.99
N ASN A 109 -13.02 -12.18 -19.04
CA ASN A 109 -13.70 -11.87 -20.28
C ASN A 109 -12.85 -10.98 -21.20
N LEU A 110 -12.12 -10.03 -20.64
CA LEU A 110 -11.19 -9.18 -21.38
C LEU A 110 -10.08 -10.03 -22.01
N PHE A 111 -9.40 -10.86 -21.24
CA PHE A 111 -8.31 -11.69 -21.72
C PHE A 111 -8.79 -12.69 -22.79
N GLU A 112 -9.94 -13.34 -22.60
CA GLU A 112 -10.51 -14.25 -23.60
C GLU A 112 -10.84 -13.54 -24.92
N LYS A 113 -11.25 -12.26 -24.85
CA LYS A 113 -11.52 -11.43 -26.03
C LYS A 113 -10.24 -11.03 -26.76
N GLU A 114 -9.19 -10.67 -26.02
CA GLU A 114 -7.90 -10.26 -26.59
C GLU A 114 -7.15 -11.47 -27.18
N GLU A 115 -7.11 -12.59 -26.46
CA GLU A 115 -6.50 -13.83 -26.92
C GLU A 115 -7.31 -15.04 -26.44
N LYS A 116 -7.94 -15.75 -27.37
CA LYS A 116 -8.79 -16.91 -27.09
C LYS A 116 -8.02 -18.00 -26.33
N GLY A 117 -8.54 -18.43 -25.18
CA GLY A 117 -7.93 -19.44 -24.31
C GLY A 117 -7.00 -18.87 -23.22
N SER A 118 -6.63 -17.59 -23.29
CA SER A 118 -5.73 -16.97 -22.32
C SER A 118 -6.33 -16.89 -20.91
N ALA A 119 -7.65 -16.71 -20.80
CA ALA A 119 -8.35 -16.60 -19.52
C ALA A 119 -8.21 -17.84 -18.63
N LYS A 120 -8.00 -19.03 -19.23
CA LYS A 120 -7.81 -20.28 -18.49
C LYS A 120 -6.56 -20.24 -17.59
N HIS A 121 -5.52 -19.51 -17.99
CA HIS A 121 -4.28 -19.39 -17.24
C HIS A 121 -4.40 -18.47 -16.02
N LEU A 122 -5.47 -17.66 -15.93
CA LEU A 122 -5.71 -16.74 -14.81
C LEU A 122 -6.64 -17.33 -13.73
N LYS A 123 -7.21 -18.51 -13.97
CA LYS A 123 -8.13 -19.20 -13.03
C LYS A 123 -7.44 -20.21 -12.11
N SER A 124 -6.11 -20.34 -12.24
CA SER A 124 -5.29 -21.30 -11.48
C SER A 124 -4.98 -20.85 -10.07
#